data_AF-A0A849S4Q9-F1
#
_entry.id   AF-A0A849S4Q9-F1
#
_cell.length_a   1.000
_cell.length_b   1.000
_cell.length_c   1.000
_cell.angle_alpha   90.00
_cell.angle_beta   90.00
_cell.angle_gamma   90.00
#
_symmetry.space_group_name_H-M   'P 1'
#
loop_
_entity.id
_entity.type
_entity.pdbx_description
1 polymer ?
#
loop_
_entity_poly.entity_id
_entity_poly.type
_entity_poly.pdbx_seq_one_letter_code
_entity_poly.pdbx_strand_id
1 'polypeptide(L)' 'MTNEDTLRPEYPADLIKSGVRGKYAKCYREGTNIVLVEPDLHKIFPDSESVNRALRKFAEEHQATHLKRD' A
#
# COMPACT_ATOMS: atom_id res chain seq x y z
N MET A 1 28.49 -32.38 -6.11
CA MET A 1 27.03 -32.15 -6.24
C MET A 1 26.64 -31.20 -5.12
N THR A 2 26.43 -29.93 -5.44
CA THR A 2 25.97 -28.93 -4.47
C THR A 2 24.49 -29.21 -4.17
N ASN A 3 24.14 -29.23 -2.89
CA ASN A 3 22.78 -29.48 -2.37
C ASN A 3 21.88 -28.26 -2.65
N GLU A 4 21.65 -27.94 -3.93
CA GLU A 4 20.89 -26.75 -4.34
C GLU A 4 19.38 -26.96 -4.34
N ASP A 5 18.93 -28.22 -4.21
CA ASP A 5 17.51 -28.61 -4.25
C ASP A 5 16.87 -28.72 -2.84
N THR A 6 17.55 -28.21 -1.82
CA THR A 6 17.04 -28.18 -0.44
C THR A 6 16.57 -26.79 -0.05
N LEU A 7 15.45 -26.71 0.67
CA LEU A 7 14.97 -25.46 1.25
C LEU A 7 16.06 -24.82 2.12
N ARG A 8 16.17 -23.50 2.04
CA ARG A 8 17.13 -22.75 2.88
C ARG A 8 16.74 -22.89 4.35
N PRO A 9 17.70 -22.87 5.30
CA PRO A 9 17.40 -23.02 6.73
C PRO A 9 16.36 -22.02 7.27
N GLU A 10 16.31 -20.81 6.72
CA GLU A 10 15.32 -19.77 7.06
C GLU A 10 13.89 -20.08 6.57
N TYR A 11 13.71 -21.09 5.72
CA TYR A 11 12.42 -21.53 5.18
C TYR A 11 12.12 -23.00 5.55
N PRO A 12 11.83 -23.29 6.84
CA PRO A 12 11.42 -24.63 7.23
C PRO A 12 10.11 -25.05 6.55
N ALA A 13 9.97 -26.34 6.27
CA ALA A 13 8.79 -26.91 5.60
C ALA A 13 7.47 -26.61 6.32
N ASP A 14 7.51 -26.39 7.64
CA ASP A 14 6.33 -26.07 8.45
C ASP A 14 5.74 -24.68 8.13
N LEU A 15 6.54 -23.73 7.63
CA LEU A 15 6.03 -22.45 7.11
C LEU A 15 5.18 -22.65 5.86
N ILE A 16 5.57 -23.60 5.00
CA ILE A 16 4.82 -23.90 3.77
C ILE A 16 3.49 -24.57 4.12
N LYS A 17 3.51 -25.53 5.06
CA LYS A 17 2.32 -26.27 5.50
C LYS A 17 1.29 -25.39 6.22
N SER A 18 1.76 -24.42 7.00
CA SER A 18 0.89 -23.46 7.70
C SER A 18 0.42 -22.29 6.82
N GLY A 19 0.93 -22.18 5.59
CA GLY A 19 0.56 -21.14 4.64
C GLY A 19 -0.89 -21.26 4.15
N VAL A 20 -1.62 -20.14 4.17
CA VAL A 20 -2.98 -20.06 3.60
C VAL A 20 -2.89 -19.68 2.12
N ARG A 21 -3.32 -20.58 1.23
CA ARG A 21 -3.34 -20.32 -0.21
C ARG A 21 -4.24 -19.12 -0.53
N GLY A 22 -3.69 -18.15 -1.25
CA GLY A 22 -4.44 -16.97 -1.69
C GLY A 22 -4.73 -15.94 -0.61
N LYS A 23 -4.05 -15.98 0.54
CA LYS A 23 -4.21 -15.03 1.67
C LYS A 23 -4.27 -13.55 1.24
N TYR A 24 -3.50 -13.17 0.22
CA TYR A 24 -3.43 -11.80 -0.31
C TYR A 24 -3.97 -11.66 -1.74
N ALA A 25 -4.54 -12.72 -2.32
CA ALA A 25 -5.00 -12.72 -3.71
C ALA A 25 -6.15 -11.71 -3.94
N LYS A 26 -7.02 -11.53 -2.94
CA LYS A 26 -8.10 -10.54 -2.97
C LYS A 26 -7.54 -9.12 -2.98
N CYS A 27 -6.68 -8.78 -2.02
CA CYS A 27 -6.04 -7.45 -1.91
C CYS A 27 -5.22 -7.11 -3.17
N TYR A 28 -4.56 -8.10 -3.77
CA TYR A 28 -3.82 -7.89 -5.01
C TYR A 28 -4.76 -7.57 -6.19
N ARG A 29 -5.89 -8.28 -6.31
CA ARG A 29 -6.88 -8.05 -7.38
C ARG A 29 -7.63 -6.74 -7.24
N GLU A 30 -7.87 -6.30 -6.00
CA GLU A 30 -8.46 -4.99 -5.71
C GLU A 30 -7.53 -3.85 -6.14
N GLY A 31 -6.25 -4.15 -6.39
CA GLY A 31 -5.22 -3.16 -6.66
C GLY A 31 -4.87 -2.39 -5.39
N THR A 32 -3.69 -1.77 -5.39
CA THR A 32 -3.34 -0.80 -4.34
C THR A 32 -3.50 0.59 -4.93
N ASN A 33 -4.28 1.46 -4.30
CA ASN A 33 -4.40 2.85 -4.71
C ASN A 33 -3.20 3.66 -4.19
N ILE A 34 -2.00 3.31 -4.67
CA ILE A 34 -0.77 4.05 -4.37
C ILE A 34 -0.61 5.10 -5.44
N VAL A 35 -0.67 6.36 -5.02
CA VAL A 35 -0.31 7.51 -5.85
C VAL A 35 1.06 7.99 -5.38
N LEU A 36 2.05 7.92 -6.27
CA LEU A 36 3.36 8.49 -5.99
C LEU A 36 3.25 10.01 -6.02
N VAL A 37 3.66 10.64 -4.93
CA VAL A 37 3.76 12.10 -4.83
C VAL A 37 5.15 12.51 -5.31
N GLU A 38 5.25 13.71 -5.91
CA GLU A 38 6.53 14.22 -6.40
C GLU A 38 7.58 14.33 -5.28
N PRO A 39 8.88 14.05 -5.55
CA PRO A 39 9.91 13.96 -4.52
C PRO A 39 10.16 15.25 -3.72
N ASP A 40 9.87 16.41 -4.30
CA ASP A 40 10.01 17.71 -3.64
C ASP A 40 9.00 17.88 -2.49
N LEU A 41 7.79 17.35 -2.65
CA LEU A 41 6.74 17.38 -1.63
C LEU A 41 7.05 16.48 -0.43
N HIS A 42 7.91 15.46 -0.57
CA HIS A 42 8.35 14.63 0.56
C HIS A 42 9.12 15.43 1.62
N LYS A 43 9.74 16.57 1.24
CA LYS A 43 10.41 17.45 2.21
C LYS A 43 9.42 18.26 3.04
N ILE A 44 8.21 18.46 2.52
CA ILE A 44 7.14 19.25 3.14
C ILE A 44 6.22 18.34 3.96
N PHE A 45 5.99 17.13 3.47
CA PHE A 45 5.14 16.11 4.10
C PHE A 45 5.97 14.92 4.57
N PRO A 46 6.37 14.87 5.85
CA PRO A 46 7.25 13.82 6.37
C PRO A 46 6.56 12.44 6.47
N ASP A 47 5.23 12.41 6.47
CA ASP A 47 4.44 11.18 6.61
C ASP A 47 3.08 11.25 5.90
N SER A 48 2.42 10.09 5.77
CA SER A 48 1.11 9.97 5.14
C SER A 48 0.00 10.69 5.92
N GLU A 49 0.11 10.85 7.23
CA GLU A 49 -0.88 11.58 8.02
C GLU A 49 -0.92 13.06 7.65
N SER A 50 0.25 13.68 7.47
CA SER A 50 0.41 15.07 7.07
C SER A 50 -0.16 15.34 5.68
N VAL A 51 0.10 14.44 4.71
CA VAL A 51 -0.51 14.49 3.36
C VAL A 51 -2.03 14.39 3.45
N ASN A 52 -2.54 13.38 4.16
CA ASN A 52 -3.97 13.13 4.25
C ASN A 52 -4.73 14.29 4.90
N ARG A 53 -4.15 14.92 5.93
CA ARG A 53 -4.72 16.10 6.57
C ARG A 53 -4.83 17.28 5.60
N ALA A 54 -3.77 17.56 4.81
CA ALA A 54 -3.78 18.62 3.83
C ALA A 54 -4.82 18.37 2.71
N LEU A 55 -4.87 17.14 2.19
CA LEU A 55 -5.82 16.77 1.14
C LEU A 55 -7.27 16.82 1.63
N ARG A 56 -7.56 16.41 2.88
CA ARG A 56 -8.90 16.53 3.47
C ARG A 56 -9.31 17.99 3.64
N LYS A 57 -8.41 18.84 4.13
CA LYS A 57 -8.68 20.28 4.25
C LYS A 57 -8.95 20.92 2.89
N PHE A 58 -8.11 20.62 1.90
CA PHE A 58 -8.34 21.05 0.52
C PHE A 58 -9.69 20.56 0.00
N ALA A 59 -10.02 19.29 0.27
CA ALA A 59 -11.31 18.74 -0.10
C ALA A 59 -12.46 19.47 0.62
N GLU A 60 -12.37 19.80 1.90
CA GLU A 60 -13.41 20.57 2.61
C GLU A 60 -13.60 21.98 2.03
N GLU A 61 -12.49 22.67 1.73
CA GLU A 61 -12.49 24.02 1.15
C GLU A 61 -13.07 24.03 -0.28
N HIS A 62 -12.85 22.96 -1.05
CA HIS A 62 -13.21 22.87 -2.46
C HIS A 62 -14.37 21.92 -2.79
N GLN A 63 -14.86 21.10 -1.85
CA GLN A 63 -16.08 20.29 -2.00
C GLN A 63 -17.33 21.16 -1.92
N ALA A 64 -17.25 22.34 -1.30
CA ALA A 64 -18.26 23.39 -1.44
C ALA A 64 -18.46 23.82 -2.91
N THR A 65 -17.50 23.52 -3.80
CA THR A 65 -17.56 23.87 -5.22
C THR A 65 -18.18 22.79 -6.11
N HIS A 66 -18.29 21.53 -5.65
CA HIS A 66 -18.74 20.40 -6.48
C HIS A 66 -20.07 19.75 -6.08
N LEU A 67 -20.62 20.05 -4.88
CA LEU A 67 -21.95 19.56 -4.46
C LEU A 67 -23.12 20.52 -4.84
N LYS A 68 -22.86 21.54 -5.67
CA LYS A 68 -23.86 22.51 -6.17
C LYS A 68 -23.90 22.64 -7.70
N ARG A 69 -23.64 21.56 -8.42
CA ARG A 69 -23.98 21.47 -9.85
C ARG A 69 -24.61 20.11 -10.09
N ASP A 70 -25.95 20.14 -10.00
CA ASP A 70 -26.98 19.26 -10.58
C ASP A 70 -26.93 17.75 -10.33
#